data_AF-A0ABD6INV4-F1
#
_entry.id   AF-A0ABD6INV4-F1
#
_cell.length_a   1.000
_cell.length_b   1.000
_cell.length_c   1.000
_cell.angle_alpha   90.00
_cell.angle_beta   90.00
_cell.angle_gamma   90.00
#
_symmetry.space_group_name_H-M   'P 1'
#
loop_
_entity.id
_entity.type
_entity.pdbx_description
1 polymer ?
#
loop_
_entity_poly.entity_id
_entity_poly.type
_entity_poly.pdbx_seq_one_letter_code
_entity_poly.pdbx_strand_id
1 'polypeptide(L)'
;MRITTRMSAVVLGAVTVGAFALSTGGASGHGYTDLPISRQKLCANGTVKGCGDIQYEPQSVEGPKGFPATGPADGQLCNGSVDRFAQLSSPTTPSGAAWPTTQVTGGQSYTFRWQFTARHATTDFKYYVTKQGWNQNHPLSRSDLTLTPFLTVPYNGQQPPATLSHSGVLPTGLSGHHVILAVWTIADTGNAFYACSDVTF
;
A
#
# COMPACT_ATOMS: atom_id res chain seq x y z
N MET A 1 -79.74 11.37 -30.27
CA MET A 1 -78.64 10.54 -30.81
C MET A 1 -77.38 10.90 -30.03
N ARG A 2 -76.78 9.91 -29.36
CA ARG A 2 -75.57 10.00 -28.51
C ARG A 2 -74.35 10.46 -29.33
N ILE A 3 -73.35 11.06 -28.68
CA ILE A 3 -71.96 10.52 -28.56
C ILE A 3 -70.93 11.60 -28.14
N THR A 4 -70.46 11.42 -26.90
CA THR A 4 -69.09 11.51 -26.35
C THR A 4 -68.23 12.77 -26.43
N THR A 5 -67.94 13.26 -25.23
CA THR A 5 -66.76 14.00 -24.79
C THR A 5 -65.45 13.28 -25.17
N ARG A 6 -64.44 14.02 -25.65
CA ARG A 6 -63.05 13.57 -25.71
C ARG A 6 -62.15 14.58 -25.03
N MET A 7 -61.64 14.21 -23.86
CA MET A 7 -60.53 14.86 -23.19
C MET A 7 -59.25 14.55 -23.97
N SER A 8 -58.49 15.57 -24.36
CA SER A 8 -57.13 15.40 -24.88
C SER A 8 -56.16 15.98 -23.85
N ALA A 9 -55.46 15.10 -23.15
CA ALA A 9 -54.31 15.44 -22.33
C ALA A 9 -53.09 15.57 -23.24
N VAL A 10 -52.39 16.70 -23.20
CA VAL A 10 -51.07 16.86 -23.83
C VAL A 10 -50.04 16.90 -22.72
N VAL A 11 -49.16 15.90 -22.77
CA VAL A 11 -48.09 15.61 -21.82
C VAL A 11 -46.95 16.63 -21.97
N LEU A 12 -46.56 17.29 -20.87
CA LEU A 12 -45.34 18.08 -20.79
C LEU A 12 -44.14 17.13 -20.81
N GLY A 13 -43.34 17.17 -21.88
CA GLY A 13 -42.08 16.44 -21.98
C GLY A 13 -40.99 17.11 -21.15
N ALA A 14 -40.61 16.50 -20.02
CA ALA A 14 -39.41 16.85 -19.29
C ALA A 14 -38.23 16.04 -19.87
N VAL A 15 -37.33 16.71 -20.58
CA VAL A 15 -36.04 16.12 -20.99
C VAL A 15 -35.12 16.16 -19.77
N THR A 16 -34.99 15.05 -19.06
CA THR A 16 -33.95 14.88 -18.05
C THR A 16 -32.63 14.60 -18.76
N VAL A 17 -31.75 15.61 -18.78
CA VAL A 17 -30.34 15.41 -19.13
C VAL A 17 -29.72 14.60 -17.99
N GLY A 18 -29.64 13.28 -18.16
CA GLY A 18 -28.94 12.39 -17.24
C GLY A 18 -27.44 12.67 -17.29
N ALA A 19 -26.92 13.34 -16.27
CA ALA A 19 -25.49 13.38 -16.02
C ALA A 19 -25.02 11.96 -15.68
N PHE A 20 -24.42 11.27 -16.64
CA PHE A 20 -23.61 10.09 -16.35
C PHE A 20 -22.38 10.56 -15.57
N ALA A 21 -22.50 10.59 -14.24
CA ALA A 21 -21.34 10.56 -13.37
C ALA A 21 -20.67 9.20 -13.60
N LEU A 22 -19.63 9.18 -14.43
CA LEU A 22 -18.69 8.08 -14.46
C LEU A 22 -18.09 7.99 -13.06
N SER A 23 -18.58 7.07 -12.24
CA SER A 23 -17.82 6.60 -11.10
C SER A 23 -16.55 6.00 -11.69
N THR A 24 -15.43 6.71 -11.56
CA THR A 24 -14.12 6.07 -11.69
C THR A 24 -14.07 5.07 -10.55
N GLY A 25 -14.53 3.85 -10.80
CA GLY A 25 -14.38 2.75 -9.87
C GLY A 25 -12.92 2.75 -9.44
N GLY A 26 -12.68 3.05 -8.17
CA GLY A 26 -11.36 2.94 -7.60
C GLY A 26 -10.87 1.55 -7.98
N ALA A 27 -9.85 1.48 -8.81
CA ALA A 27 -9.20 0.22 -9.08
C ALA A 27 -8.62 -0.19 -7.74
N SER A 28 -9.36 -1.02 -7.02
CA SER A 28 -9.02 -1.46 -5.69
C SER A 28 -7.89 -2.46 -5.85
N GLY A 29 -6.67 -1.92 -5.93
CA GLY A 29 -5.47 -2.69 -5.76
C GLY A 29 -5.44 -3.29 -4.38
N HIS A 30 -4.86 -4.48 -4.29
CA HIS A 30 -4.85 -5.17 -3.02
C HIS A 30 -3.66 -6.12 -2.95
N GLY A 31 -2.69 -5.77 -2.12
CA GLY A 31 -1.58 -6.66 -1.81
C GLY A 31 -0.77 -6.22 -0.60
N TYR A 32 0.02 -7.15 -0.07
CA TYR A 32 0.94 -6.93 1.05
C TYR A 32 2.17 -7.82 0.91
N THR A 33 3.27 -7.44 1.56
CA THR A 33 4.45 -8.32 1.67
C THR A 33 4.32 -9.30 2.83
N ASP A 34 4.67 -10.56 2.57
CA ASP A 34 4.80 -11.61 3.58
C ASP A 34 6.26 -12.10 3.75
N LEU A 35 7.19 -11.64 2.89
CA LEU A 35 8.63 -11.78 3.07
C LEU A 35 9.38 -10.49 2.65
N PRO A 36 10.11 -9.83 3.57
CA PRO A 36 9.92 -9.94 5.02
C PRO A 36 8.49 -9.53 5.38
N ILE A 37 7.93 -10.13 6.44
CA ILE A 37 6.53 -9.88 6.82
C ILE A 37 6.31 -8.40 7.15
N SER A 38 5.26 -7.80 6.57
CA SER A 38 4.91 -6.41 6.80
C SER A 38 4.11 -6.19 8.08
N ARG A 39 4.11 -4.94 8.60
CA ARG A 39 3.32 -4.52 9.76
C ARG A 39 1.84 -4.83 9.59
N GLN A 40 1.25 -4.49 8.44
CA GLN A 40 -0.15 -4.82 8.16
C GLN A 40 -0.42 -6.32 8.20
N LYS A 41 0.54 -7.16 7.75
CA LYS A 41 0.38 -8.61 7.77
C LYS A 41 0.58 -9.20 9.17
N LEU A 42 1.45 -8.62 9.99
CA LEU A 42 1.58 -8.93 11.42
C LEU A 42 0.30 -8.59 12.20
N CYS A 43 -0.38 -7.51 11.82
CA CYS A 43 -1.69 -7.18 12.36
C CYS A 43 -2.74 -8.23 11.96
N ALA A 44 -2.82 -8.56 10.67
CA ALA A 44 -3.83 -9.48 10.15
C ALA A 44 -3.63 -10.94 10.57
N ASN A 45 -2.40 -11.38 10.86
CA ASN A 45 -2.12 -12.74 11.32
C ASN A 45 -2.23 -12.90 12.85
N GLY A 46 -2.58 -11.84 13.58
CA GLY A 46 -2.78 -11.84 15.03
C GLY A 46 -1.50 -11.77 15.86
N THR A 47 -0.32 -11.63 15.23
CA THR A 47 0.96 -11.45 15.96
C THR A 47 0.98 -10.11 16.69
N VAL A 48 0.52 -9.05 16.03
CA VAL A 48 0.30 -7.74 16.64
C VAL A 48 -1.19 -7.50 16.76
N LYS A 49 -1.65 -7.20 17.97
CA LYS A 49 -3.07 -7.00 18.29
C LYS A 49 -3.39 -5.51 18.40
N GLY A 50 -4.66 -5.17 18.26
CA GLY A 50 -5.15 -3.80 18.46
C GLY A 50 -4.83 -2.86 17.29
N CYS A 51 -4.59 -3.38 16.09
CA CYS A 51 -4.24 -2.56 14.93
C CYS A 51 -5.41 -1.81 14.28
N GLY A 52 -6.64 -1.92 14.80
CA GLY A 52 -7.82 -1.33 14.15
C GLY A 52 -8.17 -2.03 12.84
N ASP A 53 -8.68 -1.29 11.87
CA ASP A 53 -9.27 -1.85 10.64
C ASP A 53 -8.27 -2.67 9.80
N ILE A 54 -6.99 -2.31 9.81
CA ILE A 54 -5.97 -2.93 8.95
C ILE A 54 -5.83 -4.45 9.20
N GLN A 55 -6.20 -4.93 10.39
CA GLN A 55 -6.15 -6.37 10.68
C GLN A 55 -7.10 -7.19 9.80
N TYR A 56 -8.15 -6.58 9.23
CA TYR A 56 -9.13 -7.25 8.38
C TYR A 56 -8.82 -7.13 6.89
N GLU A 57 -7.96 -6.19 6.51
CA GLU A 57 -7.67 -5.88 5.13
C GLU A 57 -6.21 -5.44 4.92
N PRO A 58 -5.23 -6.30 5.28
CA PRO A 58 -3.81 -5.97 5.14
C PRO A 58 -3.41 -5.57 3.72
N GLN A 59 -4.20 -5.99 2.74
CA GLN A 59 -4.00 -5.69 1.33
C GLN A 59 -4.28 -4.24 0.92
N SER A 60 -4.91 -3.42 1.78
CA SER A 60 -5.53 -2.15 1.38
C SER A 60 -4.71 -0.89 1.65
N VAL A 61 -3.41 -1.00 1.96
CA VAL A 61 -2.54 0.17 2.24
C VAL A 61 -2.17 0.90 0.94
N GLU A 62 -3.19 1.49 0.31
CA GLU A 62 -3.13 2.21 -0.96
C GLU A 62 -3.02 3.72 -0.73
N GLY A 63 -2.03 4.35 -1.36
CA GLY A 63 -1.84 5.79 -1.32
C GLY A 63 -1.41 6.35 -2.67
N PRO A 64 -1.16 7.68 -2.77
CA PRO A 64 -0.68 8.29 -4.00
C PRO A 64 0.66 7.70 -4.43
N LYS A 65 0.91 7.52 -5.73
CA LYS A 65 2.22 7.08 -6.24
C LYS A 65 3.25 8.21 -6.32
N GLY A 66 4.47 7.84 -6.72
CA GLY A 66 5.56 8.78 -7.00
C GLY A 66 6.49 9.06 -5.82
N PHE A 67 6.43 8.24 -4.76
CA PHE A 67 7.46 8.21 -3.74
C PHE A 67 8.86 8.03 -4.38
N PRO A 68 9.89 8.80 -3.97
CA PRO A 68 9.90 9.71 -2.82
C PRO A 68 9.56 11.18 -3.12
N ALA A 69 9.48 11.60 -4.39
CA ALA A 69 9.24 13.00 -4.75
C ALA A 69 7.82 13.47 -4.37
N THR A 70 6.84 12.58 -4.53
CA THR A 70 5.44 12.74 -4.08
C THR A 70 5.08 11.56 -3.19
N GLY A 71 3.82 11.10 -3.20
CA GLY A 71 3.37 9.97 -2.39
C GLY A 71 2.94 10.38 -0.98
N PRO A 72 2.82 9.43 -0.05
CA PRO A 72 2.43 9.71 1.33
C PRO A 72 3.34 10.73 2.01
N ALA A 73 2.76 11.55 2.90
CA ALA A 73 3.53 12.51 3.69
C ALA A 73 4.52 11.82 4.63
N ASP A 74 5.53 12.56 5.11
CA ASP A 74 6.40 12.05 6.16
C ASP A 74 5.58 11.71 7.42
N GLY A 75 5.90 10.58 8.05
CA GLY A 75 5.10 9.98 9.12
C GLY A 75 3.86 9.22 8.66
N GLN A 76 3.57 9.19 7.36
CA GLN A 76 2.47 8.44 6.76
C GLN A 76 2.94 7.40 5.73
N LEU A 77 4.24 7.10 5.69
CA LEU A 77 4.79 6.16 4.71
C LEU A 77 4.24 4.73 4.92
N CYS A 78 4.14 4.28 6.17
CA CYS A 78 3.71 2.91 6.48
C CYS A 78 2.20 2.69 6.43
N ASN A 79 1.40 3.76 6.47
CA ASN A 79 -0.06 3.67 6.35
C ASN A 79 -0.57 4.15 4.98
N GLY A 80 0.31 4.52 4.05
CA GLY A 80 -0.08 4.97 2.70
C GLY A 80 -0.92 6.26 2.70
N SER A 81 -0.82 7.12 3.73
CA SER A 81 -1.73 8.26 3.95
C SER A 81 -3.19 7.87 4.18
N VAL A 82 -3.46 6.63 4.62
CA VAL A 82 -4.80 6.18 5.01
C VAL A 82 -4.98 6.31 6.52
N ASP A 83 -5.74 7.31 6.95
CA ASP A 83 -5.84 7.70 8.38
C ASP A 83 -6.38 6.58 9.28
N ARG A 84 -7.33 5.77 8.81
CA ARG A 84 -7.87 4.62 9.57
C ARG A 84 -6.83 3.50 9.81
N PHE A 85 -5.65 3.58 9.18
CA PHE A 85 -4.52 2.68 9.36
C PHE A 85 -3.34 3.32 10.12
N ALA A 86 -3.58 4.42 10.85
CA ALA A 86 -2.53 5.19 11.56
C ALA A 86 -1.66 4.35 12.51
N GLN A 87 -2.16 3.22 12.99
CA GLN A 87 -1.41 2.27 13.82
C GLN A 87 -0.13 1.79 13.14
N LEU A 88 -0.12 1.67 11.81
CA LEU A 88 1.07 1.26 11.05
C LEU A 88 2.19 2.30 11.06
N SER A 89 1.87 3.58 11.24
CA SER A 89 2.84 4.68 11.27
C SER A 89 3.58 4.79 12.59
N SER A 90 3.05 4.20 13.66
CA SER A 90 3.67 4.27 14.99
C SER A 90 5.04 3.58 15.02
N PRO A 91 6.04 4.13 15.73
CA PRO A 91 7.33 3.46 15.95
C PRO A 91 7.20 2.20 16.82
N THR A 92 6.11 2.09 17.59
CA THR A 92 5.79 0.93 18.43
C THR A 92 4.44 0.32 18.04
N THR A 93 4.21 -0.93 18.43
CA THR A 93 2.91 -1.59 18.27
C THR A 93 1.83 -0.89 19.10
N PRO A 94 0.52 -1.18 18.88
CA PRO A 94 -0.55 -0.62 19.69
C PRO A 94 -0.45 -0.89 21.20
N SER A 95 0.28 -1.93 21.61
CA SER A 95 0.55 -2.22 23.03
C SER A 95 1.75 -1.44 23.60
N GLY A 96 2.41 -0.61 22.80
CA GLY A 96 3.63 0.11 23.16
C GLY A 96 4.92 -0.73 23.07
N ALA A 97 4.86 -1.95 22.52
CA ALA A 97 6.05 -2.80 22.35
C ALA A 97 6.78 -2.49 21.04
N ALA A 98 8.01 -2.96 20.90
CA ALA A 98 8.70 -2.93 19.60
C ALA A 98 7.95 -3.81 18.58
N TRP A 99 7.97 -3.40 17.31
CA TRP A 99 7.46 -4.24 16.22
C TRP A 99 8.27 -5.53 16.10
N PRO A 100 7.63 -6.70 15.89
CA PRO A 100 8.35 -7.95 15.60
C PRO A 100 9.20 -7.83 14.35
N THR A 101 10.46 -8.27 14.41
CA THR A 101 11.41 -8.13 13.31
C THR A 101 11.69 -9.47 12.61
N THR A 102 11.89 -9.42 11.30
CA THR A 102 12.47 -10.55 10.54
C THR A 102 14.00 -10.46 10.60
N GLN A 103 14.67 -11.55 10.99
CA GLN A 103 16.14 -11.61 11.00
C GLN A 103 16.68 -11.69 9.57
N VAL A 104 17.66 -10.85 9.25
CA VAL A 104 18.29 -10.76 7.94
C VAL A 104 19.80 -10.53 8.10
N THR A 105 20.56 -10.81 7.06
CA THR A 105 22.01 -10.65 7.01
C THR A 105 22.34 -9.68 5.87
N GLY A 106 23.10 -8.62 6.15
CA GLY A 106 23.54 -7.68 5.12
C GLY A 106 24.36 -8.37 4.02
N GLY A 107 24.11 -8.01 2.76
CA GLY A 107 24.81 -8.57 1.59
C GLY A 107 24.33 -9.95 1.13
N GLN A 108 23.42 -10.60 1.85
CA GLN A 108 22.85 -11.88 1.40
C GLN A 108 21.81 -11.65 0.29
N SER A 109 21.66 -12.66 -0.58
CA SER A 109 20.49 -12.75 -1.45
C SER A 109 19.25 -13.08 -0.60
N TYR A 110 18.17 -12.34 -0.80
CA TYR A 110 16.93 -12.47 -0.07
C TYR A 110 15.75 -12.51 -1.03
N THR A 111 14.76 -13.35 -0.72
CA THR A 111 13.50 -13.42 -1.48
C THR A 111 12.48 -12.51 -0.86
N PHE A 112 12.11 -11.47 -1.59
CA PHE A 112 11.00 -10.60 -1.26
C PHE A 112 9.73 -11.16 -1.91
N ARG A 113 8.61 -11.14 -1.19
CA ARG A 113 7.36 -11.74 -1.66
C ARG A 113 6.14 -10.91 -1.33
N TRP A 114 5.30 -10.74 -2.36
CA TRP A 114 3.99 -10.14 -2.28
C TRP A 114 2.88 -11.19 -2.45
N GLN A 115 1.79 -10.98 -1.74
CA GLN A 115 0.51 -11.66 -1.92
C GLN A 115 -0.51 -10.64 -2.44
N PHE A 116 -1.24 -10.99 -3.50
CA PHE A 116 -2.24 -10.11 -4.11
C PHE A 116 -3.62 -10.74 -4.08
N THR A 117 -4.62 -9.98 -3.59
CA THR A 117 -6.04 -10.38 -3.72
C THR A 117 -6.69 -9.75 -4.94
N ALA A 118 -6.11 -8.67 -5.48
CA ALA A 118 -6.42 -8.09 -6.78
C ALA A 118 -5.13 -7.78 -7.55
N ARG A 119 -5.05 -8.24 -8.81
CA ARG A 119 -3.82 -8.20 -9.61
C ARG A 119 -3.92 -7.08 -10.65
N HIS A 120 -3.13 -6.03 -10.48
CA HIS A 120 -3.18 -4.82 -11.33
C HIS A 120 -2.03 -4.76 -12.33
N ALA A 121 -2.26 -4.05 -13.44
CA ALA A 121 -1.19 -3.63 -14.33
C ALA A 121 -0.15 -2.85 -13.51
N THR A 122 1.10 -3.32 -13.53
CA THR A 122 2.13 -2.85 -12.59
C THR A 122 3.23 -2.10 -13.30
N THR A 123 3.59 -0.92 -12.78
CA THR A 123 4.77 -0.18 -13.26
C THR A 123 6.04 -0.84 -12.74
N ASP A 124 6.18 -0.93 -11.42
CA ASP A 124 7.35 -1.47 -10.75
C ASP A 124 7.07 -1.91 -9.31
N PHE A 125 8.05 -2.60 -8.75
CA PHE A 125 8.22 -2.77 -7.30
C PHE A 125 9.55 -2.14 -6.90
N LYS A 126 9.56 -1.33 -5.83
CA LYS A 126 10.77 -0.68 -5.28
C LYS A 126 10.90 -0.95 -3.79
N TYR A 127 12.15 -1.12 -3.35
CA TYR A 127 12.47 -1.42 -1.96
C TYR A 127 13.50 -0.42 -1.44
N TYR A 128 13.13 0.23 -0.35
CA TYR A 128 13.96 1.19 0.36
C TYR A 128 14.25 0.64 1.75
N VAL A 129 15.34 1.09 2.36
CA VAL A 129 15.70 0.72 3.73
C VAL A 129 16.08 1.97 4.50
N THR A 130 15.86 1.94 5.81
CA THR A 130 16.37 2.99 6.70
C THR A 130 17.90 3.04 6.72
N LYS A 131 18.45 4.23 6.92
CA LYS A 131 19.90 4.46 7.05
C LYS A 131 20.41 3.89 8.37
N GLN A 132 21.70 3.57 8.43
CA GLN A 132 22.37 3.32 9.70
C GLN A 132 22.20 4.55 10.62
N GLY A 133 21.80 4.34 11.87
CA GLY A 133 21.57 5.41 12.84
C GLY A 133 20.29 6.22 12.63
N TRP A 134 19.32 5.73 11.85
CA TRP A 134 18.00 6.36 11.71
C TRP A 134 17.29 6.50 13.07
N ASN A 135 16.42 7.52 13.19
CA ASN A 135 15.69 7.75 14.43
C ASN A 135 14.50 6.78 14.52
N GLN A 136 14.54 5.87 15.50
CA GLN A 136 13.53 4.82 15.66
C GLN A 136 12.33 5.26 16.51
N ASN A 137 12.36 6.48 17.07
CA ASN A 137 11.39 6.96 18.06
C ASN A 137 10.33 7.89 17.46
N HIS A 138 10.20 7.92 16.14
CA HIS A 138 9.20 8.73 15.44
C HIS A 138 8.64 7.97 14.23
N PRO A 139 7.45 8.36 13.72
CA PRO A 139 6.91 7.80 12.49
C PRO A 139 7.87 7.94 11.31
N LEU A 140 8.00 6.88 10.51
CA LEU A 140 8.97 6.79 9.42
C LEU A 140 8.84 7.97 8.43
N SER A 141 9.96 8.63 8.13
CA SER A 141 10.06 9.76 7.20
C SER A 141 11.06 9.49 6.08
N ARG A 142 11.03 10.33 5.03
CA ARG A 142 12.06 10.32 3.98
C ARG A 142 13.48 10.53 4.53
N SER A 143 13.62 11.30 5.62
CA SER A 143 14.93 11.58 6.22
C SER A 143 15.59 10.33 6.80
N ASP A 144 14.80 9.34 7.23
CA ASP A 144 15.25 8.07 7.78
C ASP A 144 15.69 7.08 6.70
N LEU A 145 15.26 7.26 5.45
CA LEU A 145 15.43 6.29 4.36
C LEU A 145 16.58 6.62 3.41
N THR A 146 17.29 5.59 2.96
CA THR A 146 18.08 5.69 1.73
C THR A 146 17.11 5.78 0.55
N LEU A 147 16.95 6.98 -0.02
CA LEU A 147 15.94 7.26 -1.05
C LEU A 147 16.27 6.68 -2.44
N THR A 148 17.48 6.16 -2.62
CA THR A 148 17.78 5.27 -3.76
C THR A 148 17.34 3.86 -3.38
N PRO A 149 16.38 3.25 -4.11
CA PRO A 149 15.94 1.90 -3.77
C PRO A 149 17.08 0.91 -3.98
N PHE A 150 17.29 0.01 -3.01
CA PHE A 150 18.32 -1.03 -3.14
C PHE A 150 17.89 -2.17 -4.08
N LEU A 151 16.58 -2.27 -4.36
CA LEU A 151 16.02 -3.17 -5.35
C LEU A 151 14.90 -2.46 -6.12
N THR A 152 14.97 -2.52 -7.45
CA THR A 152 13.89 -2.10 -8.35
C THR A 152 13.58 -3.23 -9.31
N VAL A 153 12.30 -3.58 -9.44
CA VAL A 153 11.81 -4.60 -10.36
C VAL A 153 10.79 -3.94 -11.30
N PRO A 154 11.21 -3.51 -12.50
CA PRO A 154 10.30 -3.01 -13.52
C PRO A 154 9.34 -4.11 -13.98
N TYR A 155 8.09 -3.76 -14.28
CA TYR A 155 7.06 -4.74 -14.64
C TYR A 155 6.30 -4.42 -15.93
N ASN A 156 6.64 -3.31 -16.61
CA ASN A 156 6.19 -2.97 -17.97
C ASN A 156 4.66 -3.04 -18.18
N GLY A 157 3.87 -2.67 -17.16
CA GLY A 157 2.42 -2.68 -17.22
C GLY A 157 1.78 -4.08 -17.16
N GLN A 158 2.56 -5.14 -16.97
CA GLN A 158 2.04 -6.50 -16.85
C GLN A 158 1.28 -6.69 -15.53
N GLN A 159 0.37 -7.68 -15.50
CA GLN A 159 -0.26 -8.11 -14.26
C GLN A 159 0.60 -9.16 -13.57
N PRO A 160 0.97 -8.98 -12.29
CA PRO A 160 1.74 -9.98 -11.56
C PRO A 160 0.93 -11.26 -11.35
N PRO A 161 1.54 -12.41 -11.05
CA PRO A 161 0.83 -13.58 -10.52
C PRO A 161 0.19 -13.27 -9.15
N ALA A 162 -0.66 -14.16 -8.62
CA ALA A 162 -1.30 -13.96 -7.31
C ALA A 162 -0.29 -13.93 -6.14
N THR A 163 0.81 -14.67 -6.29
CA THR A 163 1.98 -14.61 -5.40
C THR A 163 3.19 -14.30 -6.25
N LEU A 164 3.87 -13.19 -5.98
CA LEU A 164 5.09 -12.79 -6.69
C LEU A 164 6.27 -12.83 -5.75
N SER A 165 7.30 -13.58 -6.15
CA SER A 165 8.60 -13.60 -5.49
C SER A 165 9.63 -12.96 -6.40
N HIS A 166 10.53 -12.18 -5.83
CA HIS A 166 11.66 -11.59 -6.54
C HIS A 166 12.88 -11.58 -5.63
N SER A 167 14.04 -11.92 -6.19
CA SER A 167 15.30 -11.99 -5.46
C SER A 167 16.01 -10.64 -5.53
N GLY A 168 16.57 -10.22 -4.41
CA GLY A 168 17.42 -9.03 -4.33
C GLY A 168 18.51 -9.19 -3.28
N VAL A 169 19.52 -8.36 -3.35
CA VAL A 169 20.61 -8.36 -2.36
C VAL A 169 20.28 -7.34 -1.27
N LEU A 170 20.31 -7.78 -0.01
CA LEU A 170 20.11 -6.89 1.12
C LEU A 170 21.29 -5.92 1.27
N PRO A 171 21.06 -4.64 1.63
CA PRO A 171 22.14 -3.67 1.84
C PRO A 171 23.14 -4.12 2.89
N THR A 172 24.42 -3.79 2.69
CA THR A 172 25.49 -3.99 3.67
C THR A 172 25.67 -2.76 4.55
N GLY A 173 26.45 -2.88 5.63
CA GLY A 173 26.76 -1.75 6.52
C GLY A 173 25.61 -1.31 7.43
N LEU A 174 24.58 -2.15 7.55
CA LEU A 174 23.46 -1.98 8.47
C LEU A 174 23.57 -2.99 9.62
N SER A 175 23.07 -2.63 10.79
CA SER A 175 23.07 -3.49 11.99
C SER A 175 21.92 -3.13 12.91
N GLY A 176 21.29 -4.12 13.54
CA GLY A 176 20.18 -3.89 14.46
C GLY A 176 18.88 -3.59 13.72
N HIS A 177 17.96 -2.87 14.37
CA HIS A 177 16.61 -2.66 13.86
C HIS A 177 16.56 -1.67 12.67
N HIS A 178 15.97 -2.12 11.57
CA HIS A 178 15.70 -1.34 10.37
C HIS A 178 14.28 -1.58 9.85
N VAL A 179 13.80 -0.65 9.03
CA VAL A 179 12.53 -0.81 8.30
C VAL A 179 12.82 -0.88 6.81
N ILE A 180 12.29 -1.90 6.16
CA ILE A 180 12.23 -1.98 4.70
C ILE A 180 10.88 -1.47 4.25
N LEU A 181 10.87 -0.44 3.40
CA LEU A 181 9.67 0.07 2.74
C LEU A 181 9.59 -0.54 1.34
N ALA A 182 8.60 -1.40 1.12
CA ALA A 182 8.25 -1.92 -0.18
C ALA A 182 7.13 -1.07 -0.79
N VAL A 183 7.31 -0.69 -2.06
CA VAL A 183 6.34 0.13 -2.83
C VAL A 183 5.99 -0.62 -4.11
N TRP A 184 4.71 -0.90 -4.31
CA TRP A 184 4.16 -1.47 -5.53
C TRP A 184 3.42 -0.39 -6.31
N THR A 185 3.97 0.04 -7.44
CA THR A 185 3.41 1.14 -8.25
C THR A 185 2.45 0.61 -9.30
N ILE A 186 1.21 1.12 -9.30
CA ILE A 186 0.19 0.72 -10.27
C ILE A 186 0.34 1.53 -11.57
N ALA A 187 0.26 0.84 -12.71
CA ALA A 187 0.53 1.43 -14.02
C ALA A 187 -0.59 2.34 -14.51
N ASP A 188 -1.83 1.91 -14.34
CA ASP A 188 -3.04 2.52 -14.91
C ASP A 188 -3.82 3.41 -13.92
N THR A 189 -3.24 3.73 -12.76
CA THR A 189 -3.85 4.60 -11.74
C THR A 189 -2.89 5.67 -11.22
N GLY A 190 -3.37 6.58 -10.37
CA GLY A 190 -2.54 7.51 -9.59
C GLY A 190 -1.93 6.92 -8.32
N ASN A 191 -2.06 5.61 -8.09
CA ASN A 191 -1.85 5.00 -6.77
C ASN A 191 -0.67 4.01 -6.71
N ALA A 192 -0.24 3.73 -5.50
CA ALA A 192 0.74 2.71 -5.15
C ALA A 192 0.39 2.07 -3.79
N PHE A 193 0.85 0.85 -3.57
CA PHE A 193 0.72 0.15 -2.29
C PHE A 193 2.01 0.25 -1.49
N TYR A 194 1.87 0.48 -0.20
CA TYR A 194 2.98 0.72 0.72
C TYR A 194 3.00 -0.36 1.81
N ALA A 195 4.15 -1.00 2.00
CA ALA A 195 4.34 -2.00 3.04
C ALA A 195 5.66 -1.78 3.78
N CYS A 196 5.56 -1.49 5.08
CA CYS A 196 6.72 -1.44 5.97
C CYS A 196 6.92 -2.80 6.62
N SER A 197 8.14 -3.33 6.56
CA SER A 197 8.54 -4.56 7.23
C SER A 197 9.71 -4.26 8.16
N ASP A 198 9.53 -4.55 9.45
CA ASP A 198 10.58 -4.41 10.46
C ASP A 198 11.55 -5.60 10.37
N VAL A 199 12.85 -5.32 10.35
CA VAL A 199 13.93 -6.30 10.21
C VAL A 199 15.06 -6.03 11.19
N THR A 200 15.82 -7.06 11.52
CA THR A 200 17.07 -6.94 12.28
C THR A 200 18.22 -7.46 11.43
N PHE A 201 19.21 -6.59 11.18
CA PHE A 201 20.46 -6.88 10.46
C PHE A 201 21.59 -7.31 11.40
#